data_AF-A0A3B8KVV6-F1
#
_entry.id   AF-A0A3B8KVV6-F1
#
_cell.length_a   1.000
_cell.length_b   1.000
_cell.length_c   1.000
_cell.angle_alpha   90.00
_cell.angle_beta   90.00
_cell.angle_gamma   90.00
#
_symmetry.space_group_name_H-M   'P 1'
#
loop_
_entity.id
_entity.type
_entity.pdbx_description
1 polymer ?
#
loop_
_entity_poly.entity_id
_entity_poly.type
_entity_poly.pdbx_seq_one_letter_code
_entity_poly.pdbx_strand_id
1 'polypeptide(L)'
;WENYMPLLRMAMYSKGIQLYCAPTADSRDTWLSTMQHVALEGRCFVLSACQFVRRKDFPDDFDSSFGNDPETVLSRGGSCIINPLGEILAGPNYEESCILTANLDLDDVVRGKFDFDVSGHYARPDVFRLNVNESPAPSVVTSCSPFAPLQANTEDHSLGEDSPPPHAS
;
A
#
# COMPACT_ATOMS: atom_id res chain seq x y z
N TRP A 1 9.80 -4.25 3.83
CA TRP A 1 9.69 -4.84 5.18
C TRP A 1 8.26 -4.77 5.72
N GLU A 2 7.45 -3.81 5.28
CA GLU A 2 6.01 -3.73 5.62
C GLU A 2 5.21 -5.02 5.31
N ASN A 3 5.69 -5.85 4.38
CA ASN A 3 5.11 -7.17 4.11
C ASN A 3 5.18 -8.14 5.31
N TYR A 4 6.01 -7.87 6.33
CA TYR A 4 6.01 -8.61 7.59
C TYR A 4 4.97 -8.10 8.60
N MET A 5 4.27 -6.99 8.32
CA MET A 5 3.25 -6.43 9.22
C MET A 5 1.90 -7.11 8.96
N PRO A 6 1.44 -8.06 9.81
CA PRO A 6 0.25 -8.86 9.52
C PRO A 6 -1.03 -8.01 9.46
N LEU A 7 -1.14 -6.98 10.29
CA LEU A 7 -2.31 -6.10 10.32
C LEU A 7 -2.45 -5.26 9.04
N LEU A 8 -1.31 -4.82 8.46
CA LEU A 8 -1.31 -4.10 7.19
C LEU A 8 -1.79 -5.03 6.07
N ARG A 9 -1.28 -6.25 6.01
CA ARG A 9 -1.70 -7.23 5.00
C ARG A 9 -3.17 -7.58 5.14
N MET A 10 -3.67 -7.80 6.36
CA MET A 10 -5.09 -8.02 6.61
C MET A 10 -5.96 -6.85 6.14
N ALA A 11 -5.53 -5.61 6.38
CA ALA A 11 -6.22 -4.42 5.90
C ALA A 11 -6.24 -4.31 4.37
N MET A 12 -5.22 -4.83 3.68
CA MET A 12 -5.19 -4.92 2.23
C MET A 12 -6.11 -6.03 1.72
N TYR A 13 -6.08 -7.22 2.35
CA TYR A 13 -6.94 -8.35 1.98
C TYR A 13 -8.43 -8.02 2.11
N SER A 14 -8.82 -7.28 3.15
CA SER A 14 -10.21 -6.84 3.34
C SER A 14 -10.70 -5.88 2.25
N LYS A 15 -9.78 -5.21 1.53
CA LYS A 15 -10.08 -4.38 0.35
C LYS A 15 -10.17 -5.19 -0.95
N GLY A 16 -10.05 -6.51 -0.89
CA GLY A 16 -10.26 -7.40 -2.03
C GLY A 16 -9.13 -7.37 -3.06
N ILE A 17 -7.89 -7.09 -2.63
CA ILE A 17 -6.76 -7.08 -3.55
C ILE A 17 -6.56 -8.45 -4.23
N GLN A 18 -6.32 -8.43 -5.53
CA GLN A 18 -6.06 -9.63 -6.34
C GLN A 18 -4.60 -9.70 -6.81
N LEU A 19 -3.97 -8.53 -6.93
CA LEU A 19 -2.56 -8.36 -7.28
C LEU A 19 -1.87 -7.67 -6.10
N TYR A 20 -0.83 -8.30 -5.57
CA TYR A 20 -0.02 -7.81 -4.47
C TYR A 20 1.38 -7.48 -4.99
N CYS A 21 1.67 -6.18 -5.17
CA CYS A 21 2.99 -5.72 -5.57
C CYS A 21 3.89 -5.59 -4.34
N ALA A 22 5.00 -6.33 -4.30
CA ALA A 22 5.92 -6.39 -3.17
C ALA A 22 7.36 -6.02 -3.60
N PRO A 23 7.63 -4.74 -3.91
CA PRO A 23 8.99 -4.27 -4.16
C PRO A 23 9.85 -4.43 -2.90
N THR A 24 11.12 -4.78 -3.08
CA THR A 24 12.04 -5.01 -1.96
C THR A 24 13.50 -4.73 -2.34
N ALA A 25 14.31 -4.47 -1.33
CA ALA A 25 15.77 -4.49 -1.42
C ALA A 25 16.38 -5.67 -0.63
N ASP A 26 15.54 -6.58 -0.14
CA ASP A 26 15.97 -7.77 0.60
C ASP A 26 16.12 -8.96 -0.35
N SER A 27 17.37 -9.38 -0.60
CA SER A 27 17.71 -10.49 -1.50
C SER A 27 18.03 -11.80 -0.76
N ARG A 28 17.66 -11.92 0.53
CA ARG A 28 17.83 -13.13 1.32
C ARG A 28 16.93 -14.28 0.83
N ASP A 29 17.38 -15.52 1.02
CA ASP A 29 16.61 -16.73 0.64
C ASP A 29 15.25 -16.80 1.38
N THR A 30 15.18 -16.24 2.59
CA THR A 30 13.96 -16.19 3.41
C THR A 30 12.84 -15.35 2.80
N TRP A 31 13.16 -14.45 1.86
CA TRP A 31 12.17 -13.60 1.21
C TRP A 31 11.17 -14.40 0.37
N LEU A 32 11.65 -15.39 -0.38
CA LEU A 32 10.81 -16.20 -1.27
C LEU A 32 9.70 -16.91 -0.48
N SER A 33 10.07 -17.60 0.61
CA SER A 33 9.12 -18.30 1.47
C SER A 33 8.08 -17.34 2.07
N THR A 34 8.49 -16.10 2.36
CA THR A 34 7.57 -15.06 2.85
C THR A 34 6.56 -14.69 1.76
N MET A 35 6.99 -14.47 0.51
CA MET A 35 6.10 -14.10 -0.58
C MET A 35 5.15 -15.24 -0.98
N GLN A 36 5.61 -16.50 -0.93
CA GLN A 36 4.73 -17.65 -1.12
C GLN A 36 3.65 -17.72 -0.04
N HIS A 37 4.03 -17.50 1.23
CA HIS A 37 3.07 -17.43 2.32
C HIS A 37 2.06 -16.28 2.15
N VAL A 38 2.50 -15.08 1.75
CA VAL A 38 1.62 -13.92 1.49
C VAL A 38 0.63 -14.22 0.36
N ALA A 39 1.08 -14.91 -0.70
CA ALA A 39 0.22 -15.30 -1.82
C ALA A 39 -0.87 -16.30 -1.35
N LEU A 40 -0.46 -17.31 -0.58
CA LEU A 40 -1.35 -18.31 0.02
C LEU A 40 -2.35 -17.70 1.01
N GLU A 41 -1.89 -16.82 1.91
CA GLU A 41 -2.71 -16.20 2.95
C GLU A 41 -3.74 -15.24 2.35
N GLY A 42 -3.33 -14.43 1.37
CA GLY A 42 -4.23 -13.45 0.74
C GLY A 42 -5.11 -14.01 -0.37
N ARG A 43 -4.77 -15.21 -0.89
CA ARG A 43 -5.28 -15.74 -2.16
C ARG A 43 -5.17 -14.71 -3.29
N CYS A 44 -3.98 -14.16 -3.47
CA CYS A 44 -3.69 -13.14 -4.47
C CYS A 44 -2.40 -13.48 -5.23
N PHE A 45 -2.26 -12.95 -6.44
CA PHE A 45 -1.00 -13.03 -7.15
C PHE A 45 0.00 -12.09 -6.49
N VAL A 46 1.19 -12.58 -6.15
CA VAL A 46 2.28 -11.77 -5.60
C VAL A 46 3.29 -11.49 -6.70
N LEU A 47 3.57 -10.21 -6.93
CA LEU A 47 4.58 -9.72 -7.86
C LEU A 47 5.68 -9.07 -7.03
N SER A 48 6.77 -9.79 -6.80
CA SER A 48 7.91 -9.28 -6.04
C SER A 48 9.04 -8.85 -6.97
N ALA A 49 9.52 -7.63 -6.77
CA ALA A 49 10.63 -7.06 -7.53
C ALA A 49 11.78 -6.72 -6.60
N CYS A 50 12.95 -7.31 -6.85
CA CYS A 50 14.20 -7.03 -6.18
C CYS A 50 15.28 -6.72 -7.21
N GLN A 51 16.07 -5.67 -6.95
CA GLN A 51 17.14 -5.23 -7.84
C GLN A 51 18.31 -6.22 -7.88
N PHE A 52 18.82 -6.47 -9.08
CA PHE A 52 20.14 -7.07 -9.28
C PHE A 52 21.14 -5.93 -9.54
N VAL A 53 22.10 -5.75 -8.64
CA VAL A 53 23.12 -4.69 -8.76
C VAL A 53 24.51 -5.21 -8.46
N ARG A 54 25.48 -4.75 -9.25
CA ARG A 54 26.91 -4.96 -9.08
C ARG A 54 27.58 -3.67 -8.66
N ARG A 55 28.81 -3.77 -8.14
CA ARG A 55 29.59 -2.60 -7.70
C ARG A 55 29.77 -1.56 -8.81
N LYS A 56 29.95 -1.99 -10.07
CA LYS A 56 30.09 -1.10 -11.24
C LYS A 56 28.86 -0.25 -11.54
N ASP A 57 27.70 -0.58 -10.99
CA ASP A 57 26.46 0.19 -11.20
C ASP A 57 26.40 1.44 -10.31
N PHE A 58 27.37 1.59 -9.41
CA PHE A 58 27.52 2.74 -8.51
C PHE A 58 28.74 3.60 -8.92
N PRO A 59 28.78 4.89 -8.54
CA PRO A 59 29.94 5.76 -8.75
C PRO A 59 31.27 5.15 -8.27
N ASP A 60 32.37 5.54 -8.88
CA ASP A 60 33.70 5.02 -8.55
C ASP A 60 34.11 5.33 -7.11
N ASP A 61 33.63 6.43 -6.53
CA ASP A 61 33.89 6.86 -5.16
C ASP A 61 32.97 6.21 -4.10
N PHE A 62 32.08 5.31 -4.52
CA PHE A 62 31.24 4.55 -3.59
C PHE A 62 32.04 3.44 -2.88
N ASP A 63 32.27 3.59 -1.58
CA ASP A 63 32.96 2.55 -0.81
C ASP A 63 31.99 1.44 -0.38
N SER A 64 32.17 0.25 -0.93
CA SER A 64 31.31 -0.92 -0.66
C SER A 64 31.92 -1.81 0.42
N SER A 65 31.11 -2.12 1.45
CA SER A 65 31.48 -3.07 2.50
C SER A 65 31.67 -4.51 2.01
N PHE A 66 31.22 -4.82 0.79
CA PHE A 66 31.36 -6.13 0.14
C PHE A 66 32.59 -6.22 -0.78
N GLY A 67 33.36 -5.13 -0.88
CA GLY A 67 34.49 -4.99 -1.78
C GLY A 67 34.20 -4.08 -2.97
N ASN A 68 35.28 -3.57 -3.56
CA ASN A 68 35.25 -2.58 -4.64
C ASN A 68 35.57 -3.19 -6.03
N ASP A 69 35.63 -4.53 -6.16
CA ASP A 69 35.71 -5.17 -7.48
C ASP A 69 34.43 -4.86 -8.29
N PRO A 70 34.52 -4.34 -9.53
CA PRO A 70 33.38 -3.96 -10.36
C PRO A 70 32.29 -5.04 -10.53
N GLU A 71 32.67 -6.32 -10.51
CA GLU A 71 31.77 -7.46 -10.67
C GLU A 71 31.19 -7.98 -9.35
N THR A 72 31.60 -7.41 -8.20
CA THR A 72 31.02 -7.72 -6.89
C THR A 72 29.51 -7.52 -6.92
N VAL A 73 28.73 -8.56 -6.65
CA VAL A 73 27.27 -8.49 -6.54
C VAL A 73 26.90 -7.88 -5.19
N LEU A 74 26.25 -6.72 -5.20
CA LEU A 74 25.79 -6.01 -4.00
C LEU A 74 24.35 -6.36 -3.63
N SER A 75 23.52 -6.68 -4.63
CA SER A 75 22.22 -7.30 -4.46
C SER A 75 22.02 -8.29 -5.58
N ARG A 76 21.73 -9.53 -5.22
CA ARG A 76 21.54 -10.61 -6.20
C ARG A 76 20.12 -10.69 -6.77
N GLY A 77 19.24 -9.74 -6.47
CA GLY A 77 17.85 -9.80 -6.91
C GLY A 77 17.03 -10.85 -6.16
N GLY A 78 16.31 -11.72 -6.87
CA GLY A 78 15.31 -12.63 -6.32
C GLY A 78 13.86 -12.26 -6.63
N SER A 79 13.65 -11.47 -7.68
CA SER A 79 12.30 -11.17 -8.19
C SER A 79 11.55 -12.43 -8.55
N CYS A 80 10.24 -12.48 -8.29
CA CYS A 80 9.40 -13.63 -8.57
C CYS A 80 7.93 -13.22 -8.77
N ILE A 81 7.18 -14.08 -9.48
CA ILE A 81 5.74 -14.00 -9.66
C ILE A 81 5.14 -15.29 -9.10
N ILE A 82 4.17 -15.17 -8.20
CA ILE A 82 3.60 -16.29 -7.45
C ILE A 82 2.08 -16.25 -7.57
N ASN A 83 1.45 -17.40 -7.80
CA ASN A 83 0.00 -17.52 -7.89
C ASN A 83 -0.68 -17.60 -6.51
N PRO A 84 -2.03 -17.49 -6.42
CA PRO A 84 -2.79 -17.58 -5.17
C PRO A 84 -2.63 -18.89 -4.38
N LEU A 85 -2.10 -19.94 -5.00
CA LEU A 85 -1.81 -21.24 -4.39
C LEU A 85 -0.33 -21.38 -3.97
N GLY A 86 0.46 -20.30 -4.07
CA GLY A 86 1.86 -20.29 -3.65
C GLY A 86 2.83 -20.89 -4.66
N GLU A 87 2.36 -21.26 -5.85
CA GLU A 87 3.20 -21.78 -6.94
C GLU A 87 3.92 -20.62 -7.63
N ILE A 88 5.20 -20.81 -7.92
CA ILE A 88 6.04 -19.81 -8.56
C ILE A 88 5.83 -19.92 -10.08
N LEU A 89 5.29 -18.87 -10.67
CA LEU A 89 5.04 -18.77 -12.11
C LEU A 89 6.28 -18.29 -12.88
N ALA A 90 7.08 -17.43 -12.25
CA ALA A 90 8.33 -16.92 -12.80
C ALA A 90 9.34 -16.56 -11.70
N GLY A 91 10.63 -16.79 -11.96
CA GLY A 91 11.71 -16.62 -10.99
C GLY A 91 11.82 -17.81 -10.00
N PRO A 92 12.48 -17.62 -8.85
CA PRO A 92 13.29 -16.46 -8.50
C PRO A 92 14.53 -16.35 -9.40
N ASN A 93 14.83 -15.16 -9.92
CA ASN A 93 16.07 -14.93 -10.68
C ASN A 93 17.13 -14.30 -9.77
N TYR A 94 18.28 -14.97 -9.64
CA TYR A 94 19.42 -14.52 -8.83
C TYR A 94 20.69 -14.23 -9.63
N GLU A 95 20.67 -14.43 -10.95
CA GLU A 95 21.90 -14.48 -11.76
C GLU A 95 22.19 -13.16 -12.47
N GLU A 96 21.15 -12.50 -12.97
CA GLU A 96 21.30 -11.30 -13.79
C GLU A 96 20.08 -10.37 -13.75
N SER A 97 20.20 -9.21 -14.40
CA SER A 97 19.04 -8.34 -14.66
C SER A 97 18.19 -8.94 -15.78
N CYS A 98 16.89 -9.12 -15.54
CA CYS A 98 15.96 -9.68 -16.51
C CYS A 98 14.55 -9.09 -16.37
N ILE A 99 13.71 -9.31 -17.39
CA ILE A 99 12.27 -9.06 -17.30
C ILE A 99 11.56 -10.39 -17.03
N LEU A 100 10.92 -10.51 -15.87
CA LEU A 100 10.06 -11.65 -15.58
C LEU A 100 8.64 -11.40 -16.10
N THR A 101 8.06 -12.39 -16.76
CA THR A 101 6.69 -12.34 -17.30
C THR A 101 5.94 -13.61 -16.97
N ALA A 102 4.63 -13.49 -16.75
CA ALA A 102 3.72 -14.61 -16.54
C ALA A 102 2.30 -14.20 -16.97
N ASN A 103 1.50 -15.16 -17.41
CA ASN A 103 0.07 -14.96 -17.65
C ASN A 103 -0.69 -15.23 -16.36
N LEU A 104 -1.58 -14.31 -15.96
CA LEU A 104 -2.33 -14.42 -14.71
C LEU A 104 -3.80 -14.65 -15.03
N ASP A 105 -4.33 -15.82 -14.67
CA ASP A 105 -5.77 -16.08 -14.68
C ASP A 105 -6.38 -15.56 -13.37
N LEU A 106 -7.12 -14.45 -13.43
CA LEU A 106 -7.71 -13.85 -12.24
C LEU A 106 -8.81 -14.72 -11.61
N ASP A 107 -9.34 -15.71 -12.33
CA ASP A 107 -10.28 -16.67 -11.75
C ASP A 107 -9.62 -17.57 -10.70
N ASP A 108 -8.29 -17.74 -10.73
CA ASP A 108 -7.55 -18.48 -9.70
C ASP A 108 -7.65 -17.83 -8.32
N VAL A 109 -7.86 -16.51 -8.26
CA VAL A 109 -8.14 -15.82 -6.99
C VAL A 109 -9.49 -16.27 -6.43
N VAL A 110 -10.52 -16.36 -7.29
CA VAL A 110 -11.86 -16.80 -6.87
C VAL A 110 -11.82 -18.27 -6.45
N ARG A 111 -11.16 -19.13 -7.25
CA ARG A 111 -10.97 -20.55 -6.93
C ARG A 111 -10.19 -20.73 -5.61
N GLY A 112 -9.13 -19.94 -5.40
CA GLY A 112 -8.36 -19.97 -4.15
C GLY A 112 -9.16 -19.50 -2.93
N LYS A 113 -9.98 -18.44 -3.10
CA LYS A 113 -10.89 -17.94 -2.05
C LYS A 113 -12.04 -18.88 -1.74
N PHE A 114 -12.38 -19.82 -2.62
CA PHE A 114 -13.35 -20.87 -2.31
C PHE A 114 -12.82 -21.81 -1.23
N ASP A 115 -11.52 -22.15 -1.27
CA ASP A 115 -10.87 -22.99 -0.26
C ASP A 115 -10.56 -22.20 1.03
N PHE A 116 -10.07 -20.96 0.91
CA PHE A 116 -9.74 -20.13 2.07
C PHE A 116 -9.89 -18.64 1.77
N ASP A 117 -10.74 -17.92 2.52
CA ASP A 117 -10.84 -16.46 2.46
C ASP A 117 -10.66 -15.84 3.85
N VAL A 118 -9.45 -15.33 4.11
CA VAL A 118 -9.01 -14.81 5.42
C VAL A 118 -9.88 -13.67 5.95
N SER A 119 -10.37 -12.81 5.06
CA SER A 119 -11.26 -11.68 5.40
C SER A 119 -12.74 -11.97 5.15
N GLY A 120 -13.06 -13.18 4.69
CA GLY A 120 -14.41 -13.63 4.38
C GLY A 120 -14.83 -14.76 5.29
N HIS A 121 -15.13 -15.92 4.71
CA HIS A 121 -15.78 -17.02 5.43
C HIS A 121 -14.90 -17.74 6.47
N TYR A 122 -13.57 -17.58 6.43
CA TYR A 122 -12.68 -18.03 7.51
C TYR A 122 -12.45 -16.98 8.59
N ALA A 123 -12.91 -15.74 8.39
CA ALA A 123 -12.77 -14.69 9.39
C ALA A 123 -13.60 -15.02 10.66
N ARG A 124 -13.12 -14.55 11.81
CA ARG A 124 -13.79 -14.69 13.11
C ARG A 124 -14.18 -13.32 13.70
N PRO A 125 -15.14 -12.59 13.08
CA PRO A 125 -15.55 -11.26 13.54
C PRO A 125 -16.23 -11.24 14.92
N ASP A 126 -16.61 -12.41 15.42
CA ASP A 126 -17.09 -12.65 16.77
C ASP A 126 -15.96 -12.63 17.82
N VAL A 127 -14.71 -12.88 17.42
CA VAL A 127 -13.54 -12.89 18.30
C VAL A 127 -12.58 -11.74 18.00
N PHE A 128 -12.30 -11.50 16.72
CA PHE A 128 -11.30 -10.54 16.27
C PHE A 128 -11.92 -9.48 15.37
N ARG A 129 -11.61 -8.22 15.65
CA ARG A 129 -11.92 -7.09 14.76
C ARG A 129 -10.70 -6.21 14.62
N LEU A 130 -10.38 -5.85 13.38
CA LEU A 130 -9.33 -4.89 13.06
C LEU A 130 -10.01 -3.56 12.72
N ASN A 131 -9.65 -2.49 13.42
CA ASN A 131 -10.04 -1.12 13.08
C ASN A 131 -8.84 -0.41 12.46
N VAL A 132 -9.05 0.21 11.29
CA VAL A 132 -8.00 0.88 10.51
C VAL A 132 -8.34 2.37 10.42
N ASN A 133 -7.43 3.23 10.88
CA ASN A 133 -7.58 4.67 10.68
C ASN A 133 -7.05 5.06 9.29
N GLU A 134 -7.96 5.46 8.41
CA GLU A 134 -7.62 5.93 7.05
C GLU A 134 -7.71 7.47 6.92
N SER A 135 -7.88 8.19 8.03
CA SER A 135 -7.95 9.65 8.02
C SER A 135 -6.58 10.26 7.66
N PRO A 136 -6.53 11.38 6.90
CA PRO A 136 -5.28 12.09 6.66
C PRO A 136 -4.58 12.51 7.97
N ALA A 137 -3.29 12.23 8.09
CA ALA A 137 -2.45 12.61 9.23
C ALA A 137 -1.30 13.53 8.76
N PRO A 138 -1.58 14.79 8.38
CA PRO A 138 -0.55 15.72 7.93
C PRO A 138 0.44 16.02 9.07
N SER A 139 1.73 16.06 8.75
CA SER A 139 2.79 16.39 9.72
C SER A 139 2.74 17.85 10.18
N VAL A 140 2.14 18.73 9.39
CA VAL A 140 1.94 20.14 9.69
C VAL A 140 0.50 20.52 9.36
N VAL A 141 -0.21 21.08 10.34
CA VAL A 141 -1.53 21.66 10.17
C VAL A 141 -1.40 23.17 10.34
N THR A 142 -1.60 23.93 9.26
CA THR A 142 -1.66 25.39 9.32
C THR A 142 -3.12 25.82 9.44
N SER A 143 -3.52 26.33 10.60
CA SER A 143 -4.77 27.08 10.71
C SER A 143 -4.56 28.47 10.09
N CYS A 144 -5.19 28.74 8.95
CA CYS A 144 -5.52 30.11 8.53
C CYS A 144 -6.86 30.45 9.22
N SER A 145 -7.10 31.57 9.91
CA SER A 145 -6.85 32.98 9.58
C SER A 145 -7.10 33.87 10.82
N PRO A 146 -6.45 35.04 11.01
CA PRO A 146 -6.93 36.07 11.92
C PRO A 146 -7.85 37.12 11.27
N PHE A 147 -8.10 37.08 9.96
CA PHE A 147 -9.03 38.02 9.32
C PHE A 147 -10.23 37.29 8.72
N ALA A 148 -11.34 37.32 9.45
CA ALA A 148 -12.67 37.21 8.85
C ALA A 148 -12.98 38.55 8.15
N PRO A 149 -13.49 38.57 6.92
CA PRO A 149 -13.96 39.82 6.33
C PRO A 149 -15.13 40.36 7.16
N LEU A 150 -15.11 41.64 7.52
CA LEU A 150 -16.26 42.31 8.11
C LEU A 150 -17.46 42.12 7.17
N GLN A 151 -18.56 41.57 7.69
CA GLN A 151 -19.84 41.64 6.99
C GLN A 151 -20.21 43.12 6.85
N ALA A 152 -20.30 43.61 5.62
CA ALA A 152 -20.81 44.94 5.35
C ALA A 152 -22.32 44.95 5.65
N ASN A 153 -22.71 45.56 6.76
CA ASN A 153 -24.10 45.94 7.01
C ASN A 153 -24.53 46.90 5.90
N THR A 154 -25.33 46.41 4.94
CA THR A 154 -26.12 47.28 4.07
C THR A 154 -27.48 47.40 4.74
N GLU A 155 -27.58 48.29 5.73
CA GLU A 155 -28.87 48.81 6.17
C GLU A 155 -29.29 49.88 5.16
N ASP A 156 -30.23 49.48 4.30
CA ASP A 156 -30.92 50.33 3.35
C ASP A 156 -31.81 51.31 4.14
N HIS A 157 -31.35 52.56 4.24
CA HIS A 157 -32.14 53.65 4.80
C HIS A 157 -33.19 54.11 3.77
N SER A 158 -34.35 53.44 3.76
CA SER A 158 -35.58 54.01 3.23
C SER A 158 -36.62 54.12 4.35
N LEU A 159 -36.50 55.18 5.16
CA LEU A 159 -37.56 55.63 6.06
C LEU A 159 -38.54 56.49 5.25
N GLY A 160 -39.66 55.88 4.86
CA GLY A 160 -40.89 56.58 4.49
C GLY A 160 -41.96 56.25 5.53
N GLU A 161 -42.40 57.29 6.24
CA GLU A 161 -43.76 57.60 6.77
C GLU A 161 -44.69 56.44 7.16
N ASP A 162 -45.51 56.49 8.21
CA ASP A 162 -45.83 57.37 9.33
C ASP A 162 -46.98 56.63 10.06
N SER A 163 -47.26 57.00 11.31
CA SER A 163 -48.53 56.77 12.04
C SER A 163 -48.75 55.50 12.90
N PRO A 164 -49.51 55.63 14.02
CA PRO A 164 -49.17 55.09 15.34
C PRO A 164 -50.17 54.02 15.89
N PRO A 165 -49.95 53.43 17.10
CA PRO A 165 -50.57 52.19 17.59
C PRO A 165 -51.77 52.52 18.53
N PRO A 166 -52.28 51.65 19.43
CA PRO A 166 -52.12 50.20 19.66
C PRO A 166 -53.49 49.47 19.82
N HIS A 167 -53.48 48.17 20.16
CA HIS A 167 -54.31 47.46 21.16
C HIS A 167 -54.37 45.96 20.80
N ALA A 168 -53.62 45.11 21.52
CA ALA A 168 -54.03 44.43 22.75
C ALA A 168 -54.99 43.25 22.51
N SER A 169 -54.46 42.02 22.54
CA SER A 169 -54.86 40.89 23.41
C SER A 169 -54.00 39.67 23.09
#